data_AF-A0A060SDB3-F1
#
_entry.id   AF-A0A060SDB3-F1
#
_cell.length_a   1.000
_cell.length_b   1.000
_cell.length_c   1.000
_cell.angle_alpha   90.00
_cell.angle_beta   90.00
_cell.angle_gamma   90.00
#
_symmetry.space_group_name_H-M   'P 1'
#
loop_
_entity.id
_entity.type
_entity.pdbx_description
1 polymer ?
#
loop_
_entity_poly.entity_id
_entity_poly.type
_entity_poly.pdbx_seq_one_letter_code
_entity_poly.pdbx_strand_id
1 'polypeptide(L)'
;MTGTAGDAAAPPKMWSNFMRDSYLGRAPPPCGTVNFQKLEAAAREKLRNREDAFLYVFGNAGTDETFHDNRKELSKWKLVPRQLRDVTHRSIETTIFGQKYPSPLFLAPIGVQGIVHREAELATAAAARELGVPMILSTAASRSIEAVAQANGTGQRWFQLYWPLNPEITLSLLKRAKENGYTTLVVTLDTMSLGWRPHDIDTAYLPFYHAVGAQIGLTDPVFMKGFGMEPFAHDDVPEFPYDPAKFDERIKQGDKKAAELCRLGVEWVHQVAEGVYHTWDQLAFVRKHWDGPLVLKGVLSVEDAELAINAGADGIVVSTHGGRQIDGSIPALWALEKICQAPRVQQAQLSGRFTVLYDSGIRTGTDIFRAIAIGAQGVLRTYLPTVGH
;
A
#
# COMPACT_ATOMS: atom_id res chain seq x y z
N MET A 1 -18.63 -16.60 53.10
CA MET A 1 -17.68 -15.79 52.30
C MET A 1 -17.76 -16.26 50.87
N THR A 2 -18.63 -15.63 50.07
CA THR A 2 -18.81 -15.90 48.65
C THR A 2 -17.78 -15.09 47.89
N GLY A 3 -16.72 -15.74 47.41
CA GLY A 3 -15.68 -15.12 46.60
C GLY A 3 -16.25 -14.69 45.25
N THR A 4 -16.13 -13.40 44.96
CA THR A 4 -16.47 -12.78 43.68
C THR A 4 -15.58 -13.38 42.58
N ALA A 5 -16.21 -14.01 41.59
CA ALA A 5 -15.56 -14.37 40.34
C ALA A 5 -15.08 -13.08 39.68
N GLY A 6 -13.75 -12.88 39.62
CA GLY A 6 -13.16 -11.77 38.90
C GLY A 6 -13.53 -11.87 37.44
N ASP A 7 -13.82 -10.72 36.83
CA ASP A 7 -13.97 -10.54 35.39
C ASP A 7 -12.75 -11.14 34.69
N ALA A 8 -12.88 -12.37 34.21
CA ALA A 8 -11.91 -12.96 33.31
C ALA A 8 -12.00 -12.15 32.02
N ALA A 9 -10.97 -11.33 31.75
CA ALA A 9 -10.82 -10.62 30.50
C ALA A 9 -11.11 -11.59 29.34
N ALA A 10 -11.99 -11.18 28.42
CA ALA A 10 -12.38 -12.02 27.30
C ALA A 10 -11.12 -12.56 26.60
N PRO A 11 -11.05 -13.86 26.28
CA PRO A 11 -9.86 -14.44 25.68
C PRO A 11 -9.51 -13.69 24.39
N PRO A 12 -8.22 -13.41 24.13
CA PRO A 12 -7.81 -12.67 22.95
C PRO A 12 -8.41 -13.31 21.70
N LYS A 13 -9.01 -12.48 20.84
CA LYS A 13 -9.70 -12.94 19.62
C LYS A 13 -8.66 -13.59 18.70
N MET A 14 -8.59 -14.92 18.72
CA MET A 14 -7.68 -15.66 17.87
C MET A 14 -8.08 -15.44 16.41
N TRP A 15 -7.10 -15.19 15.52
CA TRP A 15 -7.33 -15.08 14.08
C TRP A 15 -8.10 -16.27 13.49
N SER A 16 -7.89 -17.48 14.04
CA SER A 16 -8.60 -18.69 13.65
C SER A 16 -10.09 -18.71 14.02
N ASN A 17 -10.56 -17.82 14.92
CA ASN A 17 -11.98 -17.73 15.28
C ASN A 17 -12.83 -17.37 14.07
N PHE A 18 -12.29 -16.63 13.09
CA PHE A 18 -13.00 -16.35 11.84
C PHE A 18 -13.59 -17.61 11.18
N MET A 19 -12.80 -18.69 11.13
CA MET A 19 -13.22 -19.97 10.55
C MET A 19 -14.29 -20.64 11.43
N ARG A 20 -14.06 -20.63 12.75
CA ARG A 20 -14.97 -21.23 13.73
C ARG A 20 -16.33 -20.54 13.73
N ASP A 21 -16.34 -19.21 13.74
CA ASP A 21 -17.53 -18.37 13.74
C ASP A 21 -18.33 -18.61 12.44
N SER A 22 -17.65 -18.74 11.30
CA SER A 22 -18.30 -19.11 10.02
C SER A 22 -18.98 -20.48 10.09
N TYR A 23 -18.31 -21.50 10.65
CA TYR A 23 -18.89 -22.85 10.75
C TYR A 23 -20.06 -22.92 11.74
N LEU A 24 -19.93 -22.28 12.90
CA LEU A 24 -20.99 -22.26 13.92
C LEU A 24 -22.20 -21.44 13.45
N GLY A 25 -21.94 -20.29 12.83
CA GLY A 25 -22.98 -19.43 12.26
C GLY A 25 -23.58 -19.98 10.96
N ARG A 26 -22.98 -21.02 10.35
CA ARG A 26 -23.32 -21.55 9.03
C ARG A 26 -23.44 -20.46 7.97
N ALA A 27 -22.63 -19.42 8.09
CA ALA A 27 -22.64 -18.26 7.20
C ALA A 27 -21.35 -18.25 6.38
N PRO A 28 -21.43 -18.04 5.05
CA PRO A 28 -20.25 -17.78 4.25
C PRO A 28 -19.59 -16.46 4.70
N PRO A 29 -18.31 -16.24 4.35
CA PRO A 29 -17.65 -14.96 4.64
C PRO A 29 -18.41 -13.81 3.94
N PRO A 30 -18.29 -12.55 4.42
CA PRO A 30 -18.99 -11.40 3.83
C PRO A 30 -18.77 -11.23 2.32
N CYS A 31 -17.59 -11.56 1.81
CA CYS A 31 -17.27 -11.52 0.38
C CYS A 31 -17.73 -12.79 -0.40
N GLY A 32 -18.50 -13.68 0.23
CA GLY A 32 -18.98 -14.95 -0.33
C GLY A 32 -17.93 -16.06 -0.46
N THR A 33 -16.63 -15.71 -0.50
CA THR A 33 -15.53 -16.66 -0.69
C THR A 33 -14.24 -16.18 -0.04
N VAL A 34 -13.38 -17.12 0.36
CA VAL A 34 -11.97 -16.85 0.75
C VAL A 34 -10.99 -17.25 -0.36
N ASN A 35 -11.48 -17.80 -1.47
CA ASN A 35 -10.66 -18.13 -2.64
C ASN A 35 -10.36 -16.85 -3.43
N PHE A 36 -9.07 -16.51 -3.55
CA PHE A 36 -8.63 -15.27 -4.18
C PHE A 36 -9.00 -15.15 -5.67
N GLN A 37 -8.99 -16.25 -6.43
CA GLN A 37 -9.37 -16.23 -7.85
C GLN A 37 -10.85 -15.90 -8.02
N LYS A 38 -11.70 -16.42 -7.12
CA LYS A 38 -13.13 -16.07 -7.11
C LYS A 38 -13.37 -14.62 -6.68
N LEU A 39 -12.57 -14.07 -5.78
CA LEU A 39 -12.64 -12.65 -5.40
C LEU A 39 -12.26 -11.74 -6.59
N GLU A 40 -11.21 -12.10 -7.32
CA GLU A 40 -10.79 -11.38 -8.53
C GLU A 40 -11.83 -11.45 -9.64
N ALA A 41 -12.38 -12.64 -9.92
CA ALA A 41 -13.47 -12.82 -10.87
C ALA A 41 -14.72 -12.01 -10.47
N ALA A 42 -15.07 -11.99 -9.18
CA ALA A 42 -16.17 -11.18 -8.68
C ALA A 42 -15.90 -9.67 -8.83
N ALA A 43 -14.66 -9.22 -8.62
CA ALA A 43 -14.27 -7.83 -8.85
C ALA A 43 -14.37 -7.48 -10.35
N ARG A 44 -13.91 -8.37 -11.25
CA ARG A 44 -14.04 -8.20 -12.70
C ARG A 44 -15.49 -8.10 -13.13
N GLU A 45 -16.35 -8.97 -12.61
CA GLU A 45 -17.79 -8.95 -12.91
C GLU A 45 -18.47 -7.65 -12.43
N LYS A 46 -18.10 -7.14 -11.24
CA LYS A 46 -18.62 -5.86 -10.75
C LYS A 46 -18.14 -4.67 -11.58
N LEU A 47 -16.96 -4.78 -12.17
CA LEU A 47 -16.36 -3.79 -13.07
C LEU A 47 -16.56 -4.16 -14.55
N ARG A 48 -17.51 -5.03 -14.92
CA ARG A 48 -17.69 -5.49 -16.32
C ARG A 48 -17.94 -4.37 -17.32
N ASN A 49 -18.54 -3.26 -16.86
CA ASN A 49 -18.79 -2.09 -17.70
C ASN A 49 -17.63 -1.08 -17.66
N ARG A 50 -16.57 -1.39 -16.90
CA ARG A 50 -15.42 -0.55 -16.57
C ARG A 50 -14.14 -1.42 -16.53
N GLU A 51 -13.92 -2.14 -17.63
CA GLU A 51 -12.77 -3.02 -17.79
C GLU A 51 -11.45 -2.24 -17.74
N ASP A 52 -11.46 -0.98 -18.17
CA ASP A 52 -10.38 0.00 -17.99
C ASP A 52 -9.96 0.14 -16.52
N ALA A 53 -10.90 0.38 -15.61
CA ALA A 53 -10.64 0.49 -14.18
C ALA A 53 -10.16 -0.85 -13.58
N PHE A 54 -10.70 -1.98 -14.05
CA PHE A 54 -10.25 -3.30 -13.62
C PHE A 54 -8.80 -3.57 -14.06
N LEU A 55 -8.48 -3.37 -15.34
CA LEU A 55 -7.15 -3.63 -15.89
C LEU A 55 -6.11 -2.64 -15.38
N TYR A 56 -6.48 -1.41 -15.04
CA TYR A 56 -5.57 -0.49 -14.35
C TYR A 56 -5.06 -1.07 -13.03
N VAL A 57 -5.91 -1.82 -12.32
CA VAL A 57 -5.58 -2.45 -11.04
C VAL A 57 -4.87 -3.79 -11.22
N PHE A 58 -5.35 -4.63 -12.14
CA PHE A 58 -4.92 -6.03 -12.29
C PHE A 58 -3.90 -6.28 -13.42
N GLY A 59 -3.75 -5.33 -14.34
CA GLY A 59 -2.74 -5.36 -15.39
C GLY A 59 -1.34 -5.06 -14.85
N ASN A 60 -0.31 -5.56 -15.52
CA ASN A 60 1.08 -5.39 -15.10
C ASN A 60 1.95 -4.86 -16.23
N ALA A 61 3.25 -4.73 -15.97
CA ALA A 61 4.18 -4.22 -16.96
C ALA A 61 4.53 -5.30 -17.99
N GLY A 62 4.82 -4.86 -19.22
CA GLY A 62 5.36 -5.70 -20.29
C GLY A 62 4.47 -6.89 -20.64
N THR A 63 5.03 -8.09 -20.55
CA THR A 63 4.38 -9.38 -20.84
C THR A 63 3.85 -10.07 -19.57
N ASP A 64 3.76 -9.33 -18.45
CA ASP A 64 3.43 -9.81 -17.12
C ASP A 64 4.43 -10.83 -16.54
N GLU A 65 5.64 -10.98 -17.11
CA GLU A 65 6.62 -12.00 -16.70
C GLU A 65 6.96 -11.89 -15.22
N THR A 66 7.31 -10.69 -14.76
CA THR A 66 7.69 -10.42 -13.36
C THR A 66 6.54 -10.70 -12.40
N PHE A 67 5.29 -10.38 -12.78
CA PHE A 67 4.12 -10.70 -11.97
C PHE A 67 3.98 -12.21 -11.74
N HIS A 68 4.10 -12.99 -12.81
CA HIS A 68 4.04 -14.46 -12.75
C HIS A 68 5.22 -15.04 -11.96
N ASP A 69 6.41 -14.50 -12.15
CA ASP A 69 7.62 -14.96 -11.49
C ASP A 69 7.62 -14.67 -9.98
N ASN A 70 7.07 -13.55 -9.53
CA ASN A 70 6.80 -13.32 -8.10
C ASN A 70 5.95 -14.44 -7.48
N ARG A 71 4.92 -14.92 -8.20
CA ARG A 71 4.04 -16.02 -7.75
C ARG A 71 4.74 -17.37 -7.80
N LYS A 72 5.49 -17.62 -8.88
CA LYS A 72 6.24 -18.85 -9.08
C LYS A 72 7.29 -19.03 -7.99
N GLU A 73 8.02 -17.97 -7.64
CA GLU A 73 9.05 -18.02 -6.59
C GLU A 73 8.46 -18.39 -5.21
N LEU A 74 7.35 -17.77 -4.80
CA LEU A 74 6.61 -18.15 -3.59
C LEU A 74 6.23 -19.64 -3.58
N SER A 75 5.86 -20.19 -4.73
CA SER A 75 5.45 -21.59 -4.82
C SER A 75 6.59 -22.60 -4.69
N LYS A 76 7.85 -22.20 -4.93
CA LYS A 76 9.04 -23.07 -4.81
C LYS A 76 9.26 -23.50 -3.36
N TRP A 77 8.99 -22.62 -2.41
CA TRP A 77 9.18 -22.87 -0.99
C TRP A 77 8.07 -23.76 -0.40
N LYS A 78 8.45 -24.87 0.24
CA LYS A 78 7.54 -25.82 0.88
C LYS A 78 7.74 -25.80 2.40
N LEU A 79 6.63 -25.91 3.13
CA LEU A 79 6.65 -25.99 4.59
C LEU A 79 6.80 -27.46 4.99
N VAL A 80 7.69 -27.74 5.94
CA VAL A 80 7.83 -29.06 6.55
C VAL A 80 6.95 -29.11 7.79
N PRO A 81 5.80 -29.83 7.78
CA PRO A 81 4.98 -29.97 8.98
C PRO A 81 5.76 -30.67 10.08
N ARG A 82 5.69 -30.17 11.31
CA ARG A 82 6.42 -30.71 12.47
C ARG A 82 5.43 -31.37 13.42
N GLN A 83 5.50 -32.69 13.54
CA GLN A 83 4.58 -33.48 14.36
C GLN A 83 4.99 -33.42 15.84
N LEU A 84 4.02 -33.67 16.74
CA LEU A 84 4.23 -33.72 18.20
C LEU A 84 4.91 -32.47 18.79
N ARG A 85 4.66 -31.30 18.18
CA ARG A 85 5.00 -30.00 18.75
C ARG A 85 3.77 -29.43 19.43
N ASP A 86 3.87 -29.14 20.72
CA ASP A 86 2.81 -28.43 21.41
C ASP A 86 2.75 -26.99 20.91
N VAL A 87 1.76 -26.74 20.07
CA VAL A 87 1.40 -25.42 19.53
C VAL A 87 0.00 -25.04 19.98
N THR A 88 -0.46 -25.52 21.14
CA THR A 88 -1.81 -25.22 21.66
C THR A 88 -2.07 -23.72 21.73
N HIS A 89 -1.06 -22.95 22.15
CA HIS A 89 -1.07 -21.49 22.14
C HIS A 89 -0.21 -20.98 20.98
N ARG A 90 -0.80 -20.16 20.09
CA ARG A 90 -0.10 -19.53 18.97
C ARG A 90 -0.24 -18.03 19.07
N SER A 91 0.83 -17.31 18.77
CA SER A 91 0.80 -15.88 18.51
C SER A 91 1.43 -15.62 17.15
N ILE A 92 0.85 -14.69 16.40
CA ILE A 92 1.46 -14.11 15.21
C ILE A 92 1.74 -12.62 15.43
N GLU A 93 1.70 -12.16 16.69
CA GLU A 93 2.06 -10.80 17.02
C GLU A 93 3.52 -10.54 16.62
N THR A 94 3.79 -9.33 16.15
CA THR A 94 5.13 -8.88 15.79
C THR A 94 5.42 -7.53 16.42
N THR A 95 6.69 -7.18 16.54
CA THR A 95 7.11 -5.83 16.94
C THR A 95 7.90 -5.21 15.81
N ILE A 96 7.42 -4.09 15.28
CA ILE A 96 8.04 -3.36 14.18
C ILE A 96 8.20 -1.91 14.63
N PHE A 97 9.42 -1.38 14.56
CA PHE A 97 9.79 -0.03 15.03
C PHE A 97 9.38 0.26 16.48
N GLY A 98 9.54 -0.73 17.37
CA GLY A 98 9.16 -0.61 18.78
C GLY A 98 7.66 -0.71 19.05
N GLN A 99 6.83 -0.83 18.02
CA GLN A 99 5.38 -0.98 18.16
C GLN A 99 4.93 -2.42 17.99
N LYS A 100 4.11 -2.90 18.94
CA LYS A 100 3.49 -4.23 18.87
C LYS A 100 2.28 -4.22 17.95
N TYR A 101 2.24 -5.16 17.01
CA TYR A 101 1.12 -5.38 16.10
C TYR A 101 0.50 -6.77 16.32
N PRO A 102 -0.82 -6.91 16.16
CA PRO A 102 -1.53 -8.18 16.41
C PRO A 102 -1.26 -9.26 15.33
N SER A 103 -0.69 -8.85 14.19
CA SER A 103 -0.25 -9.71 13.09
C SER A 103 0.91 -9.04 12.34
N PRO A 104 1.68 -9.77 11.51
CA PRO A 104 2.72 -9.17 10.68
C PRO A 104 2.17 -8.66 9.35
N LEU A 105 0.85 -8.49 9.22
CA LEU A 105 0.19 -8.07 7.99
C LEU A 105 0.02 -6.55 7.98
N PHE A 106 0.28 -5.94 6.83
CA PHE A 106 0.07 -4.52 6.55
C PHE A 106 -0.72 -4.39 5.24
N LEU A 107 -1.60 -3.40 5.17
CA LEU A 107 -2.26 -3.04 3.92
C LEU A 107 -1.31 -2.19 3.08
N ALA A 108 -0.87 -2.73 1.94
CA ALA A 108 0.08 -2.08 1.03
C ALA A 108 -0.46 -0.73 0.49
N PRO A 109 0.41 0.25 0.18
CA PRO A 109 -0.04 1.49 -0.44
C PRO A 109 -0.57 1.23 -1.84
N ILE A 110 -1.87 1.46 -2.02
CA ILE A 110 -2.56 1.38 -3.32
C ILE A 110 -3.22 2.73 -3.55
N GLY A 111 -2.77 3.41 -4.60
CA GLY A 111 -3.36 4.66 -5.05
C GLY A 111 -4.66 4.47 -5.84
N VAL A 112 -5.36 5.58 -6.02
CA VAL A 112 -6.52 5.75 -6.90
C VAL A 112 -7.66 4.75 -6.63
N GLN A 113 -7.95 4.46 -5.36
CA GLN A 113 -9.03 3.51 -5.04
C GLN A 113 -10.40 4.03 -5.50
N GLY A 114 -10.52 5.32 -5.80
CA GLY A 114 -11.71 5.97 -6.35
C GLY A 114 -12.12 5.51 -7.74
N ILE A 115 -11.32 4.72 -8.48
CA ILE A 115 -11.79 4.11 -9.73
C ILE A 115 -12.57 2.81 -9.52
N VAL A 116 -12.40 2.15 -8.36
CA VAL A 116 -13.04 0.85 -8.07
C VAL A 116 -14.18 0.95 -7.05
N HIS A 117 -14.16 1.94 -6.16
CA HIS A 117 -15.18 2.10 -5.12
C HIS A 117 -15.43 3.56 -4.76
N ARG A 118 -16.70 3.92 -4.53
CA ARG A 118 -17.09 5.29 -4.15
C ARG A 118 -16.46 5.76 -2.84
N GLU A 119 -16.25 4.88 -1.88
CA GLU A 119 -15.60 5.26 -0.60
C GLU A 119 -14.06 5.25 -0.68
N ALA A 120 -13.49 4.65 -1.74
CA ALA A 120 -12.06 4.62 -2.01
C ALA A 120 -11.21 4.26 -0.77
N GLU A 121 -10.19 5.08 -0.46
CA GLU A 121 -9.29 4.88 0.67
C GLU A 121 -9.99 4.93 2.05
N LEU A 122 -11.18 5.55 2.15
CA LEU A 122 -11.91 5.65 3.43
C LEU A 122 -12.43 4.27 3.90
N ALA A 123 -12.97 3.47 2.98
CA ALA A 123 -13.44 2.12 3.30
C ALA A 123 -12.28 1.22 3.76
N THR A 124 -11.15 1.31 3.06
CA THR A 124 -9.91 0.62 3.45
C THR A 124 -9.44 1.06 4.83
N ALA A 125 -9.45 2.37 5.10
CA ALA A 125 -9.06 2.93 6.39
C ALA A 125 -9.93 2.44 7.54
N ALA A 126 -11.25 2.41 7.35
CA ALA A 126 -12.19 1.90 8.34
C ALA A 126 -12.00 0.39 8.59
N ALA A 127 -11.80 -0.40 7.53
CA ALA A 127 -11.54 -1.83 7.65
C ALA A 127 -10.21 -2.13 8.35
N ALA A 128 -9.16 -1.37 8.04
CA ALA A 128 -7.85 -1.48 8.69
C ALA A 128 -7.95 -1.26 10.21
N ARG A 129 -8.68 -0.21 10.62
CA ARG A 129 -8.98 0.08 12.03
C ARG A 129 -9.70 -1.08 12.70
N GLU A 130 -10.80 -1.55 12.11
CA GLU A 130 -11.63 -2.62 12.67
C GLU A 130 -10.86 -3.94 12.83
N LEU A 131 -9.98 -4.26 11.88
CA LEU A 131 -9.17 -5.47 11.91
C LEU A 131 -7.88 -5.33 12.75
N GLY A 132 -7.54 -4.12 13.20
CA GLY A 132 -6.26 -3.84 13.87
C GLY A 132 -5.04 -4.06 12.97
N VAL A 133 -5.22 -3.97 11.65
CA VAL A 133 -4.17 -4.13 10.63
C VAL A 133 -3.72 -2.74 10.19
N PRO A 134 -2.42 -2.41 10.20
CA PRO A 134 -1.98 -1.07 9.80
C PRO A 134 -2.25 -0.82 8.32
N MET A 135 -2.68 0.41 8.00
CA MET A 135 -2.80 0.87 6.63
C MET A 135 -1.63 1.74 6.20
N ILE A 136 -1.26 1.68 4.93
CA ILE A 136 -0.27 2.58 4.34
C ILE A 136 -0.99 3.41 3.27
N LEU A 137 -1.17 4.71 3.49
CA LEU A 137 -1.81 5.62 2.52
C LEU A 137 -0.82 5.99 1.42
N SER A 138 -1.22 5.89 0.15
CA SER A 138 -0.41 6.35 -0.98
C SER A 138 -0.49 7.86 -1.21
N THR A 139 0.60 8.46 -1.72
CA THR A 139 0.59 9.84 -2.26
C THR A 139 -0.32 9.97 -3.50
N ALA A 140 -0.59 8.87 -4.19
CA ALA A 140 -1.48 8.80 -5.34
C ALA A 140 -2.93 8.47 -4.94
N ALA A 141 -3.47 9.10 -3.88
CA ALA A 141 -4.79 8.75 -3.32
C ALA A 141 -5.95 9.55 -3.90
N SER A 142 -7.13 8.92 -3.97
CA SER A 142 -8.38 9.61 -4.30
C SER A 142 -9.00 10.36 -3.11
N ARG A 143 -8.38 10.29 -1.93
CA ARG A 143 -8.81 10.95 -0.68
C ARG A 143 -7.62 11.67 -0.05
N SER A 144 -7.91 12.74 0.69
CA SER A 144 -6.89 13.54 1.39
C SER A 144 -6.25 12.78 2.56
N ILE A 145 -5.07 13.24 3.01
CA ILE A 145 -4.38 12.72 4.20
C ILE A 145 -5.31 12.78 5.41
N GLU A 146 -6.00 13.90 5.55
CA GLU A 146 -6.86 14.25 6.67
C GLU A 146 -8.12 13.37 6.71
N ALA A 147 -8.83 13.23 5.59
CA ALA A 147 -10.04 12.41 5.52
C ALA A 147 -9.74 10.92 5.79
N VAL A 148 -8.62 10.42 5.27
CA VAL A 148 -8.19 9.03 5.52
C VAL A 148 -7.82 8.82 6.98
N ALA A 149 -7.11 9.78 7.60
CA ALA A 149 -6.81 9.72 9.02
C ALA A 149 -8.09 9.74 9.87
N GLN A 150 -9.06 10.59 9.54
CA GLN A 150 -10.34 10.62 10.22
C GLN A 150 -11.08 9.27 10.12
N ALA A 151 -11.15 8.67 8.92
CA ALA A 151 -11.77 7.37 8.73
C ALA A 151 -11.04 6.23 9.47
N ASN A 152 -9.71 6.28 9.54
CA ASN A 152 -8.90 5.30 10.27
C ASN A 152 -9.00 5.47 11.80
N GLY A 153 -9.51 6.60 12.32
CA GLY A 153 -9.86 6.79 13.74
C GLY A 153 -8.66 6.62 14.68
N THR A 154 -8.66 5.58 15.51
CA THR A 154 -7.53 5.19 16.39
C THR A 154 -6.64 4.09 15.78
N GLY A 155 -6.91 3.68 14.54
CA GLY A 155 -6.14 2.67 13.83
C GLY A 155 -4.71 3.12 13.51
N GLN A 156 -3.83 2.15 13.28
CA GLN A 156 -2.45 2.39 12.88
C GLN A 156 -2.37 2.75 11.40
N ARG A 157 -1.63 3.84 11.09
CA ARG A 157 -1.48 4.33 9.72
C ARG A 157 -0.07 4.83 9.43
N TRP A 158 0.43 4.47 8.25
CA TRP A 158 1.70 4.92 7.69
C TRP A 158 1.42 5.69 6.40
N PHE A 159 2.35 6.57 6.03
CA PHE A 159 2.22 7.39 4.84
C PHE A 159 3.28 6.97 3.83
N GLN A 160 2.86 6.63 2.62
CA GLN A 160 3.76 6.36 1.51
C GLN A 160 3.94 7.64 0.69
N LEU A 161 5.19 8.09 0.60
CA LEU A 161 5.62 9.25 -0.15
C LEU A 161 6.06 8.84 -1.55
N TYR A 162 5.36 9.34 -2.57
CA TYR A 162 6.02 9.61 -3.84
C TYR A 162 6.66 10.97 -3.70
N TRP A 163 7.99 10.98 -3.71
CA TRP A 163 8.77 12.12 -3.30
C TRP A 163 8.62 13.25 -4.33
N PRO A 164 7.95 14.37 -3.97
CA PRO A 164 7.75 15.46 -4.90
C PRO A 164 9.08 16.11 -5.31
N LEU A 165 9.19 16.52 -6.57
CA LEU A 165 10.35 17.27 -7.06
C LEU A 165 10.54 18.59 -6.32
N ASN A 166 9.44 19.26 -5.98
CA ASN A 166 9.50 20.48 -5.18
C ASN A 166 9.70 20.13 -3.69
N PRO A 167 10.82 20.56 -3.07
CA PRO A 167 11.09 20.29 -1.66
C PRO A 167 10.06 20.93 -0.72
N GLU A 168 9.46 22.08 -1.06
CA GLU A 168 8.45 22.74 -0.23
C GLU A 168 7.14 21.93 -0.18
N ILE A 169 6.75 21.32 -1.31
CA ILE A 169 5.62 20.39 -1.35
C ILE A 169 5.94 19.18 -0.49
N THR A 170 7.16 18.63 -0.60
CA THR A 170 7.60 17.51 0.26
C THR A 170 7.44 17.86 1.74
N LEU A 171 7.91 19.03 2.18
CA LEU A 171 7.77 19.48 3.57
C LEU A 171 6.31 19.62 4.00
N SER A 172 5.46 20.16 3.13
CA SER A 172 4.02 20.28 3.38
C SER A 172 3.37 18.92 3.60
N LEU A 173 3.64 17.93 2.73
CA LEU A 173 3.10 16.58 2.86
C LEU A 173 3.57 15.89 4.14
N LEU A 174 4.87 15.99 4.47
CA LEU A 174 5.42 15.40 5.70
C LEU A 174 4.77 16.01 6.95
N LYS A 175 4.61 17.34 6.98
CA LYS A 175 3.92 18.04 8.07
C LYS A 175 2.48 17.56 8.21
N ARG A 176 1.71 17.55 7.11
CA ARG A 176 0.31 17.11 7.08
C ARG A 176 0.16 15.67 7.55
N ALA A 177 1.02 14.75 7.08
CA ALA A 177 1.01 13.37 7.54
C ALA A 177 1.28 13.28 9.06
N LYS A 178 2.28 14.00 9.56
CA LYS A 178 2.60 14.00 11.01
C LYS A 178 1.46 14.56 11.87
N GLU A 179 0.87 15.68 11.46
CA GLU A 179 -0.26 16.32 12.15
C GLU A 179 -1.50 15.41 12.20
N ASN A 180 -1.63 14.47 11.27
CA ASN A 180 -2.74 13.52 11.17
C ASN A 180 -2.41 12.12 11.72
N GLY A 181 -1.34 12.00 12.51
CA GLY A 181 -1.02 10.79 13.27
C GLY A 181 -0.46 9.64 12.42
N TYR A 182 0.09 9.95 11.25
CA TYR A 182 0.88 8.97 10.50
C TYR A 182 2.23 8.77 11.19
N THR A 183 2.55 7.53 11.56
CA THR A 183 3.70 7.24 12.44
C THR A 183 4.96 6.86 11.68
N THR A 184 4.83 6.30 10.48
CA THR A 184 5.93 5.80 9.66
C THR A 184 5.83 6.36 8.25
N LEU A 185 6.97 6.74 7.68
CA LEU A 185 7.09 7.20 6.29
C LEU A 185 7.67 6.08 5.42
N VAL A 186 7.02 5.79 4.31
CA VAL A 186 7.47 4.83 3.31
C VAL A 186 7.80 5.58 2.03
N VAL A 187 9.08 5.74 1.70
CA VAL A 187 9.49 6.36 0.43
C VAL A 187 9.55 5.28 -0.64
N THR A 188 8.75 5.41 -1.69
CA THR A 188 8.76 4.46 -2.80
C THR A 188 9.80 4.88 -3.84
N LEU A 189 10.72 3.98 -4.17
CA LEU A 189 11.87 4.26 -5.04
C LEU A 189 11.69 3.77 -6.49
N ASP A 190 10.69 2.91 -6.73
CA ASP A 190 10.55 2.11 -7.97
C ASP A 190 9.49 2.64 -8.95
N THR A 191 9.08 3.91 -8.81
CA THR A 191 7.92 4.48 -9.53
C THR A 191 8.10 5.92 -10.01
N MET A 192 9.35 6.38 -10.10
CA MET A 192 9.65 7.73 -10.61
C MET A 192 9.22 7.90 -12.06
N SER A 193 9.23 6.82 -12.84
CA SER A 193 8.65 6.72 -14.18
C SER A 193 7.54 5.66 -14.16
N LEU A 194 6.48 5.87 -14.94
CA LEU A 194 5.44 4.88 -15.10
C LEU A 194 5.97 3.68 -15.92
N GLY A 195 5.74 2.47 -15.41
CA GLY A 195 6.02 1.24 -16.13
C GLY A 195 5.22 1.13 -17.44
N TRP A 196 5.79 0.41 -18.42
CA TRP A 196 5.13 0.11 -19.68
C TRP A 196 4.02 -0.91 -19.48
N ARG A 197 2.75 -0.47 -19.45
CA ARG A 197 1.58 -1.34 -19.21
C ARG A 197 0.68 -1.36 -20.45
N PRO A 198 0.71 -2.43 -21.25
CA PRO A 198 -0.01 -2.46 -22.53
C PRO A 198 -1.50 -2.10 -22.42
N HIS A 199 -2.20 -2.61 -21.41
CA HIS A 199 -3.63 -2.31 -21.24
C HIS A 199 -3.92 -0.84 -20.97
N ASP A 200 -3.12 -0.19 -20.11
CA ASP A 200 -3.29 1.25 -19.81
C ASP A 200 -3.01 2.09 -21.07
N ILE A 201 -2.05 1.65 -21.92
CA ILE A 201 -1.70 2.31 -23.18
C ILE A 201 -2.79 2.11 -24.24
N ASP A 202 -3.28 0.88 -24.43
CA ASP A 202 -4.30 0.52 -25.43
C ASP A 202 -5.61 1.28 -25.20
N THR A 203 -5.92 1.58 -23.94
CA THR A 203 -7.14 2.28 -23.52
C THR A 203 -6.92 3.74 -23.18
N ALA A 204 -5.66 4.22 -23.26
CA ALA A 204 -5.24 5.54 -22.78
C ALA A 204 -5.74 5.87 -21.36
N TYR A 205 -5.78 4.86 -20.48
CA TYR A 205 -6.40 4.96 -19.17
C TYR A 205 -5.41 5.36 -18.08
N LEU A 206 -5.30 6.66 -17.83
CA LEU A 206 -4.53 7.20 -16.70
C LEU A 206 -5.36 8.22 -15.90
N PRO A 207 -6.02 7.80 -14.80
CA PRO A 207 -6.95 8.65 -14.04
C PRO A 207 -6.35 9.96 -13.48
N PHE A 208 -5.04 9.97 -13.24
CA PHE A 208 -4.33 11.12 -12.67
C PHE A 208 -4.43 12.38 -13.54
N TYR A 209 -4.48 12.22 -14.88
CA TYR A 209 -4.63 13.35 -15.78
C TYR A 209 -6.01 14.02 -15.71
N HIS A 210 -7.00 13.38 -15.10
CA HIS A 210 -8.29 13.96 -14.74
C HIS A 210 -8.37 14.29 -13.23
N ALA A 211 -7.21 14.40 -12.57
CA ALA A 211 -7.03 14.61 -11.14
C ALA A 211 -7.71 13.58 -10.22
N VAL A 212 -8.02 12.39 -10.75
CA VAL A 212 -8.46 11.25 -9.94
C VAL A 212 -7.22 10.56 -9.38
N GLY A 213 -7.04 10.58 -8.06
CA GLY A 213 -5.80 10.13 -7.43
C GLY A 213 -4.81 11.26 -7.12
N ALA A 214 -5.22 12.51 -7.32
CA ALA A 214 -4.41 13.71 -7.05
C ALA A 214 -4.85 14.45 -5.78
N GLN A 215 -5.74 13.88 -4.96
CA GLN A 215 -6.33 14.58 -3.80
C GLN A 215 -5.29 15.00 -2.77
N ILE A 216 -4.17 14.29 -2.66
CA ILE A 216 -3.05 14.69 -1.80
C ILE A 216 -2.50 16.06 -2.22
N GLY A 217 -2.31 16.29 -3.53
CA GLY A 217 -1.88 17.57 -4.08
C GLY A 217 -2.97 18.63 -4.07
N LEU A 218 -4.19 18.29 -4.48
CA LEU A 218 -5.31 19.25 -4.55
C LEU A 218 -5.72 19.82 -3.18
N THR A 219 -5.44 19.09 -2.10
CA THR A 219 -5.67 19.54 -0.72
C THR A 219 -4.40 20.07 -0.06
N ASP A 220 -3.28 20.15 -0.79
CA ASP A 220 -2.03 20.67 -0.28
C ASP A 220 -1.94 22.19 -0.46
N PRO A 221 -1.73 22.96 0.61
CA PRO A 221 -1.67 24.41 0.52
C PRO A 221 -0.44 24.91 -0.27
N VAL A 222 0.68 24.17 -0.28
CA VAL A 222 1.89 24.60 -1.00
C VAL A 222 1.76 24.34 -2.49
N PHE A 223 1.26 23.16 -2.89
CA PHE A 223 0.97 22.85 -4.29
C PHE A 223 -0.04 23.83 -4.88
N MET A 224 -1.18 24.03 -4.21
CA MET A 224 -2.27 24.88 -4.73
C MET A 224 -1.89 26.37 -4.77
N LYS A 225 -1.09 26.83 -3.81
CA LYS A 225 -0.52 28.19 -3.84
C LYS A 225 0.37 28.42 -5.06
N GLY A 226 1.05 27.38 -5.57
CA GLY A 226 1.80 27.44 -6.83
C GLY A 226 0.97 27.89 -8.04
N PHE A 227 -0.36 27.72 -7.95
CA PHE A 227 -1.33 28.12 -8.97
C PHE A 227 -2.18 29.34 -8.55
N GLY A 228 -1.87 29.99 -7.43
CA GLY A 228 -2.67 31.08 -6.88
C GLY A 228 -4.05 30.65 -6.39
N MET A 229 -4.19 29.39 -5.99
CA MET A 229 -5.45 28.78 -5.57
C MET A 229 -5.41 28.40 -4.08
N GLU A 230 -6.57 28.45 -3.43
CA GLU A 230 -6.75 27.84 -2.12
C GLU A 230 -6.82 26.31 -2.25
N PRO A 231 -6.33 25.55 -1.26
CA PRO A 231 -6.48 24.11 -1.24
C PRO A 231 -7.95 23.71 -1.22
N PHE A 232 -8.25 22.59 -1.88
CA PHE A 232 -9.60 22.04 -1.84
C PHE A 232 -9.92 21.54 -0.43
N ALA A 233 -11.21 21.50 -0.10
CA ALA A 233 -11.65 20.93 1.17
C ALA A 233 -11.27 19.45 1.26
N HIS A 234 -10.96 18.96 2.46
CA HIS A 234 -10.50 17.58 2.66
C HIS A 234 -11.53 16.51 2.27
N ASP A 235 -12.81 16.88 2.23
CA ASP A 235 -13.95 16.07 1.83
C ASP A 235 -14.37 16.28 0.35
N ASP A 236 -13.69 17.17 -0.39
CA ASP A 236 -13.85 17.25 -1.84
C ASP A 236 -13.21 16.02 -2.50
N VAL A 237 -14.01 15.30 -3.28
CA VAL A 237 -13.65 13.98 -3.82
C VAL A 237 -14.01 13.88 -5.29
N PRO A 238 -13.24 13.10 -6.09
CA PRO A 238 -13.59 12.85 -7.48
C PRO A 238 -14.98 12.22 -7.63
N GLU A 239 -15.61 12.51 -8.77
CA GLU A 239 -16.86 11.87 -9.18
C GLU A 239 -16.68 10.35 -9.30
N PHE A 240 -17.72 9.60 -8.91
CA PHE A 240 -17.77 8.14 -9.03
C PHE A 240 -19.04 7.69 -9.75
N PRO A 241 -18.96 6.80 -10.75
CA PRO A 241 -17.72 6.21 -11.28
C PRO A 241 -16.93 7.20 -12.15
N TYR A 242 -15.60 7.20 -12.03
CA TYR A 242 -14.72 8.02 -12.87
C TYR A 242 -14.80 7.56 -14.33
N ASP A 243 -15.38 8.31 -15.26
CA ASP A 243 -15.52 7.92 -16.67
C ASP A 243 -14.71 8.89 -17.56
N PRO A 244 -13.59 8.44 -18.17
CA PRO A 244 -12.72 9.33 -18.94
C PRO A 244 -13.43 9.96 -20.14
N ALA A 245 -14.25 9.20 -20.87
CA ALA A 245 -14.93 9.69 -22.05
C ALA A 245 -15.95 10.78 -21.70
N LYS A 246 -16.69 10.62 -20.60
CA LYS A 246 -17.59 11.67 -20.10
C LYS A 246 -16.83 12.89 -19.60
N PHE A 247 -15.68 12.69 -18.97
CA PHE A 247 -14.84 13.78 -18.50
C PHE A 247 -14.31 14.61 -19.68
N ASP A 248 -13.79 13.96 -20.71
CA ASP A 248 -13.32 14.60 -21.95
C ASP A 248 -14.44 15.36 -22.66
N GLU A 249 -15.64 14.79 -22.71
CA GLU A 249 -16.80 15.43 -23.32
C GLU A 249 -17.19 16.72 -22.58
N ARG A 250 -17.10 16.76 -21.24
CA ARG A 250 -17.32 17.99 -20.46
C ARG A 250 -16.30 19.08 -20.83
N ILE A 251 -15.04 18.71 -21.02
CA ILE A 251 -13.99 19.66 -21.45
C ILE A 251 -14.31 20.22 -22.83
N LYS A 252 -14.69 19.35 -23.79
CA LYS A 252 -15.08 19.76 -25.15
C LYS A 252 -16.30 20.70 -25.13
N GLN A 253 -17.21 20.51 -24.19
CA GLN A 253 -18.38 21.37 -23.97
C GLN A 253 -18.06 22.67 -23.22
N GLY A 254 -16.79 22.92 -22.87
CA GLY A 254 -16.34 24.16 -22.26
C GLY A 254 -16.42 24.19 -20.73
N ASP A 255 -16.50 23.04 -20.05
CA ASP A 255 -16.43 22.96 -18.59
C ASP A 255 -15.04 23.38 -18.10
N LYS A 256 -14.93 24.64 -17.64
CA LYS A 256 -13.70 25.22 -17.12
C LYS A 256 -13.19 24.50 -15.86
N LYS A 257 -14.08 23.95 -15.03
CA LYS A 257 -13.65 23.22 -13.82
C LYS A 257 -13.01 21.89 -14.21
N ALA A 258 -13.58 21.18 -15.18
CA ALA A 258 -13.00 19.95 -15.70
C ALA A 258 -11.61 20.22 -16.33
N ALA A 259 -11.48 21.27 -17.15
CA ALA A 259 -10.20 21.65 -17.75
C ALA A 259 -9.13 22.00 -16.70
N GLU A 260 -9.50 22.73 -15.65
CA GLU A 260 -8.58 23.09 -14.57
C GLU A 260 -8.17 21.88 -13.74
N LEU A 261 -9.09 20.94 -13.47
CA LEU A 261 -8.74 19.67 -12.84
C LEU A 261 -7.73 18.89 -13.69
N CYS A 262 -7.87 18.87 -15.02
CA CYS A 262 -6.86 18.20 -15.86
C CYS A 262 -5.50 18.85 -15.74
N ARG A 263 -5.44 20.18 -15.77
CA ARG A 263 -4.20 20.94 -15.62
C ARG A 263 -3.52 20.61 -14.28
N LEU A 264 -4.27 20.65 -13.18
CA LEU A 264 -3.76 20.31 -11.85
C LEU A 264 -3.35 18.83 -11.74
N GLY A 265 -4.08 17.92 -12.38
CA GLY A 265 -3.76 16.50 -12.42
C GLY A 265 -2.43 16.23 -13.13
N VAL A 266 -2.22 16.85 -14.29
CA VAL A 266 -0.94 16.81 -15.03
C VAL A 266 0.19 17.36 -14.16
N GLU A 267 0.02 18.54 -13.56
CA GLU A 267 1.02 19.14 -12.67
C GLU A 267 1.33 18.28 -11.44
N TRP A 268 0.33 17.58 -10.89
CA TRP A 268 0.56 16.65 -9.81
C TRP A 268 1.40 15.46 -10.25
N VAL A 269 1.13 14.89 -11.44
CA VAL A 269 1.96 13.85 -12.04
C VAL A 269 3.40 14.34 -12.25
N HIS A 270 3.60 15.55 -12.75
CA HIS A 270 4.93 16.17 -12.87
C HIS A 270 5.67 16.26 -11.53
N GLN A 271 4.97 16.42 -10.41
CA GLN A 271 5.62 16.43 -9.10
C GLN A 271 6.07 15.03 -8.67
N VAL A 272 5.29 13.98 -8.95
CA VAL A 272 5.44 12.68 -8.28
C VAL A 272 5.87 11.52 -9.18
N ALA A 273 5.85 11.69 -10.52
CA ALA A 273 6.10 10.63 -11.50
C ALA A 273 6.62 11.15 -12.86
N GLU A 274 7.46 12.19 -12.86
CA GLU A 274 8.03 12.83 -14.07
C GLU A 274 9.16 12.04 -14.76
N GLY A 275 9.69 11.02 -14.11
CA GLY A 275 10.89 10.32 -14.54
C GLY A 275 12.20 10.98 -14.09
N VAL A 276 12.13 11.93 -13.16
CA VAL A 276 13.29 12.50 -12.47
C VAL A 276 13.55 11.70 -11.20
N TYR A 277 14.77 11.19 -11.05
CA TYR A 277 15.14 10.28 -9.96
C TYR A 277 15.81 11.03 -8.81
N HIS A 278 15.39 10.72 -7.59
CA HIS A 278 16.12 11.11 -6.39
C HIS A 278 17.34 10.21 -6.16
N THR A 279 18.33 10.75 -5.46
CA THR A 279 19.60 10.08 -5.14
C THR A 279 19.69 9.72 -3.66
N TRP A 280 20.61 8.82 -3.32
CA TRP A 280 20.89 8.43 -1.93
C TRP A 280 21.27 9.62 -1.05
N ASP A 281 22.07 10.56 -1.55
CA ASP A 281 22.48 11.76 -0.80
C ASP A 281 21.29 12.67 -0.46
N GLN A 282 20.33 12.77 -1.38
CA GLN A 282 19.13 13.56 -1.15
C GLN A 282 18.28 12.97 -0.02
N LEU A 283 18.37 11.67 0.30
CA LEU A 283 17.53 11.04 1.32
C LEU A 283 17.73 11.69 2.70
N ALA A 284 18.92 12.26 2.95
CA ALA A 284 19.21 13.05 4.14
C ALA A 284 18.22 14.22 4.33
N PHE A 285 17.68 14.80 3.24
CA PHE A 285 16.64 15.82 3.32
C PHE A 285 15.34 15.27 3.93
N VAL A 286 14.85 14.13 3.45
CA VAL A 286 13.65 13.49 4.01
C VAL A 286 13.89 13.09 5.45
N ARG A 287 15.04 12.45 5.72
CA ARG A 287 15.41 12.03 7.08
C ARG A 287 15.50 13.21 8.06
N LYS A 288 15.96 14.39 7.62
CA LYS A 288 16.02 15.61 8.45
C LYS A 288 14.64 16.13 8.85
N HIS A 289 13.62 15.92 8.01
CA HIS A 289 12.28 16.48 8.20
C HIS A 289 11.21 15.46 8.61
N TRP A 290 11.59 14.18 8.71
CA TRP A 290 10.81 13.13 9.32
C TRP A 290 11.59 12.57 10.51
N ASP A 291 11.00 12.46 11.69
CA ASP A 291 11.64 11.96 12.92
C ASP A 291 11.11 10.59 13.37
N GLY A 292 10.07 10.07 12.73
CA GLY A 292 9.57 8.71 12.92
C GLY A 292 10.33 7.68 12.07
N PRO A 293 9.90 6.40 12.06
CA PRO A 293 10.50 5.39 11.19
C PRO A 293 10.44 5.77 9.71
N LEU A 294 11.56 5.60 9.00
CA LEU A 294 11.75 5.82 7.57
C LEU A 294 12.01 4.48 6.87
N VAL A 295 11.15 4.12 5.94
CA VAL A 295 11.21 2.85 5.20
C VAL A 295 11.36 3.10 3.72
N LEU A 296 12.26 2.38 3.05
CA LEU A 296 12.44 2.49 1.59
C LEU A 296 11.79 1.30 0.87
N LYS A 297 10.83 1.55 -0.01
CA LYS A 297 10.09 0.51 -0.75
C LYS A 297 10.60 0.39 -2.19
N GLY A 298 10.74 -0.86 -2.66
CA GLY A 298 11.19 -1.18 -4.02
C GLY A 298 12.60 -1.75 -4.07
N VAL A 299 13.19 -2.10 -2.92
CA VAL A 299 14.56 -2.62 -2.82
C VAL A 299 14.60 -4.08 -3.26
N LEU A 300 15.49 -4.42 -4.21
CA LEU A 300 15.61 -5.78 -4.75
C LEU A 300 17.04 -6.35 -4.70
N SER A 301 18.03 -5.56 -4.27
CA SER A 301 19.42 -5.98 -4.18
C SER A 301 19.96 -5.89 -2.75
N VAL A 302 20.98 -6.70 -2.46
CA VAL A 302 21.73 -6.61 -1.18
C VAL A 302 22.43 -5.26 -1.07
N GLU A 303 23.02 -4.77 -2.16
CA GLU A 303 23.72 -3.50 -2.21
C GLU A 303 22.81 -2.33 -1.81
N ASP A 304 21.61 -2.25 -2.39
CA ASP A 304 20.64 -1.19 -2.07
C ASP A 304 20.12 -1.32 -0.63
N ALA A 305 19.98 -2.53 -0.10
CA ALA A 305 19.63 -2.74 1.31
C ALA A 305 20.73 -2.22 2.25
N GLU A 306 22.00 -2.40 1.89
CA GLU A 306 23.12 -1.85 2.64
C GLU A 306 23.26 -0.32 2.50
N LEU A 307 22.96 0.23 1.32
CA LEU A 307 22.86 1.66 1.10
C LEU A 307 21.73 2.28 1.94
N ALA A 308 20.58 1.62 2.06
CA ALA A 308 19.50 2.04 2.94
C ALA A 308 19.94 2.12 4.41
N ILE A 309 20.68 1.11 4.89
CA ILE A 309 21.27 1.13 6.24
C ILE A 309 22.24 2.30 6.40
N ASN A 310 23.13 2.53 5.42
CA ASN A 310 24.09 3.64 5.43
C ASN A 310 23.40 5.00 5.45
N ALA A 311 22.31 5.16 4.71
CA ALA A 311 21.56 6.39 4.61
C ALA A 311 20.63 6.65 5.81
N GLY A 312 20.65 5.77 6.82
CA GLY A 312 19.87 5.93 8.05
C GLY A 312 18.38 5.62 7.90
N ALA A 313 18.01 4.77 6.93
CA ALA A 313 16.67 4.21 6.89
C ALA A 313 16.50 3.18 8.03
N ASP A 314 15.32 3.17 8.64
CA ASP A 314 14.95 2.24 9.71
C ASP A 314 14.49 0.89 9.15
N GLY A 315 14.15 0.83 7.87
CA GLY A 315 13.80 -0.42 7.21
C GLY A 315 13.64 -0.31 5.70
N ILE A 316 13.35 -1.45 5.10
CA ILE A 316 13.05 -1.57 3.66
C ILE A 316 11.80 -2.40 3.43
N VAL A 317 11.15 -2.19 2.29
CA VAL A 317 10.19 -3.13 1.73
C VAL A 317 10.78 -3.74 0.45
N VAL A 318 11.04 -5.04 0.50
CA VAL A 318 11.42 -5.82 -0.68
C VAL A 318 10.20 -5.99 -1.57
N SER A 319 10.21 -5.36 -2.75
CA SER A 319 9.03 -5.24 -3.61
C SER A 319 9.44 -5.02 -5.07
N THR A 320 8.71 -5.64 -5.98
CA THR A 320 8.72 -5.37 -7.43
C THR A 320 7.55 -4.49 -7.85
N HIS A 321 6.92 -3.80 -6.90
CA HIS A 321 5.66 -3.07 -7.10
C HIS A 321 4.54 -3.97 -7.68
N GLY A 322 4.50 -5.24 -7.27
CA GLY A 322 3.59 -6.24 -7.82
C GLY A 322 3.91 -6.69 -9.25
N GLY A 323 5.03 -6.29 -9.85
CA GLY A 323 5.35 -6.53 -11.27
C GLY A 323 4.81 -5.46 -12.22
N ARG A 324 4.39 -4.29 -11.70
CA ARG A 324 3.72 -3.22 -12.45
C ARG A 324 4.64 -2.15 -13.01
N GLN A 325 5.95 -2.27 -12.83
CA GLN A 325 6.93 -1.23 -13.17
C GLN A 325 7.95 -1.73 -14.19
N ILE A 326 8.89 -2.57 -13.74
CA ILE A 326 9.93 -3.16 -14.59
C ILE A 326 9.55 -4.63 -14.84
N ASP A 327 9.23 -4.97 -16.09
CA ASP A 327 9.07 -6.36 -16.50
C ASP A 327 10.42 -6.98 -16.89
N GLY A 328 10.58 -8.30 -16.71
CA GLY A 328 11.88 -8.98 -16.71
C GLY A 328 12.74 -8.77 -15.44
N SER A 329 12.17 -8.24 -14.35
CA SER A 329 12.85 -8.12 -13.05
C SER A 329 12.96 -9.47 -12.34
N ILE A 330 13.97 -9.62 -11.49
CA ILE A 330 14.05 -10.74 -10.55
C ILE A 330 12.79 -10.80 -9.64
N PRO A 331 12.37 -12.00 -9.19
CA PRO A 331 11.24 -12.14 -8.26
C PRO A 331 11.55 -11.52 -6.89
N ALA A 332 10.58 -10.84 -6.29
CA ALA A 332 10.77 -10.18 -4.99
C ALA A 332 11.18 -11.15 -3.87
N LEU A 333 10.63 -12.37 -3.84
CA LEU A 333 10.95 -13.33 -2.78
C LEU A 333 12.38 -13.87 -2.90
N TRP A 334 12.89 -13.97 -4.13
CA TRP A 334 14.28 -14.32 -4.37
C TRP A 334 15.20 -13.23 -3.82
N ALA A 335 14.86 -11.95 -4.09
CA ALA A 335 15.58 -10.82 -3.53
C ALA A 335 15.54 -10.82 -1.99
N LEU A 336 14.37 -11.09 -1.39
CA LEU A 336 14.20 -11.19 0.05
C LEU A 336 15.16 -12.24 0.65
N GLU A 337 15.25 -13.41 0.04
CA GLU A 337 16.17 -14.45 0.49
C GLU A 337 17.61 -13.95 0.51
N LYS A 338 18.08 -13.32 -0.57
CA LYS A 338 19.47 -12.82 -0.66
C LYS A 338 19.73 -11.69 0.33
N ILE A 339 18.79 -10.76 0.48
CA ILE A 339 18.88 -9.63 1.40
C ILE A 339 18.94 -10.12 2.85
N CYS A 340 18.05 -11.02 3.27
CA CYS A 340 18.01 -11.54 4.64
C CYS A 340 19.21 -12.45 4.98
N GLN A 341 19.87 -13.05 3.98
CA GLN A 341 21.10 -13.82 4.15
C GLN A 341 22.36 -12.94 4.23
N ALA A 342 22.30 -11.67 3.82
CA ALA A 342 23.44 -10.78 3.87
C ALA A 342 23.85 -10.51 5.33
N PRO A 343 25.12 -10.75 5.74
CA PRO A 343 25.53 -10.65 7.14
C PRO A 343 25.21 -9.30 7.77
N ARG A 344 25.36 -8.21 7.01
CA ARG A 344 25.13 -6.86 7.49
C ARG A 344 23.66 -6.57 7.75
N VAL A 345 22.77 -6.99 6.85
CA VAL A 345 21.32 -6.86 7.01
C VAL A 345 20.86 -7.72 8.19
N GLN A 346 21.32 -8.97 8.26
CA GLN A 346 20.99 -9.87 9.37
C GLN A 346 21.43 -9.31 10.72
N GLN A 347 22.65 -8.79 10.84
CA GLN A 347 23.13 -8.12 12.06
C GLN A 347 22.28 -6.89 12.41
N ALA A 348 21.88 -6.10 11.42
CA ALA A 348 21.04 -4.93 11.63
C ALA A 348 19.63 -5.33 12.14
N GLN A 349 19.02 -6.37 11.55
CA GLN A 349 17.74 -6.93 12.01
C GLN A 349 17.83 -7.47 13.44
N LEU A 350 18.86 -8.28 13.75
CA LEU A 350 19.06 -8.86 15.08
C LEU A 350 19.29 -7.80 16.16
N SER A 351 19.92 -6.67 15.80
CA SER A 351 20.09 -5.53 16.71
C SER A 351 18.81 -4.70 16.91
N GLY A 352 17.73 -5.00 16.18
CA GLY A 352 16.48 -4.23 16.20
C GLY A 352 16.55 -2.86 15.52
N ARG A 353 17.68 -2.53 14.87
CA ARG A 353 17.93 -1.23 14.22
C ARG A 353 17.42 -1.15 12.79
N PHE A 354 17.06 -2.28 12.19
CA PHE A 354 16.62 -2.33 10.81
C PHE A 354 15.50 -3.35 10.62
N THR A 355 14.42 -2.96 9.97
CA THR A 355 13.28 -3.85 9.68
C THR A 355 13.21 -4.20 8.20
N VAL A 356 13.12 -5.49 7.87
CA VAL A 356 12.87 -5.94 6.49
C VAL A 356 11.42 -6.36 6.35
N LEU A 357 10.68 -5.67 5.48
CA LEU A 357 9.30 -5.98 5.11
C LEU A 357 9.26 -6.56 3.69
N TYR A 358 8.17 -7.26 3.35
CA TYR A 358 8.02 -7.92 2.05
C TYR A 358 6.67 -7.61 1.38
N ASP A 359 6.67 -7.46 0.06
CA ASP A 359 5.50 -7.27 -0.81
C ASP A 359 5.68 -8.09 -2.11
N SER A 360 4.71 -8.04 -3.02
CA SER A 360 4.65 -8.69 -4.33
C SER A 360 4.31 -10.19 -4.27
N GLY A 361 3.13 -10.53 -4.79
CA GLY A 361 2.70 -11.91 -5.02
C GLY A 361 2.00 -12.61 -3.85
N ILE A 362 1.80 -11.95 -2.70
CA ILE A 362 1.07 -12.53 -1.56
C ILE A 362 -0.41 -12.73 -1.91
N ARG A 363 -0.94 -13.95 -1.71
CA ARG A 363 -2.37 -14.26 -1.91
C ARG A 363 -3.00 -14.98 -0.72
N THR A 364 -2.21 -15.75 0.03
CA THR A 364 -2.69 -16.64 1.10
C THR A 364 -1.87 -16.52 2.38
N GLY A 365 -2.37 -17.05 3.49
CA GLY A 365 -1.61 -17.13 4.75
C GLY A 365 -0.32 -17.95 4.64
N THR A 366 -0.28 -18.94 3.73
CA THR A 366 0.94 -19.70 3.42
C THR A 366 2.01 -18.83 2.77
N ASP A 367 1.62 -17.91 1.89
CA ASP A 367 2.56 -16.97 1.27
C ASP A 367 3.16 -16.03 2.32
N ILE A 368 2.32 -15.53 3.25
CA ILE A 368 2.78 -14.71 4.39
C ILE A 368 3.80 -15.50 5.22
N PHE A 369 3.45 -16.74 5.61
CA PHE A 369 4.34 -17.57 6.42
C PHE A 369 5.69 -17.83 5.73
N ARG A 370 5.71 -18.07 4.42
CA ARG A 370 6.96 -18.25 3.66
C ARG A 370 7.85 -17.02 3.73
N ALA A 371 7.31 -15.83 3.49
CA ALA A 371 8.08 -14.59 3.55
C ALA A 371 8.66 -14.36 4.96
N ILE A 372 7.85 -14.59 6.00
CA ILE A 372 8.32 -14.49 7.39
C ILE A 372 9.42 -15.52 7.69
N ALA A 373 9.26 -16.77 7.26
CA ALA A 373 10.24 -17.83 7.47
C ALA A 373 11.58 -17.57 6.74
N ILE A 374 11.58 -16.80 5.65
CA ILE A 374 12.79 -16.40 4.92
C ILE A 374 13.52 -15.24 5.62
N GLY A 375 12.82 -14.41 6.40
CA GLY A 375 13.43 -13.34 7.20
C GLY A 375 12.69 -12.00 7.17
N ALA A 376 11.56 -11.90 6.47
CA ALA A 376 10.71 -10.72 6.60
C ALA A 376 10.13 -10.63 8.03
N GLN A 377 10.03 -9.43 8.57
CA GLN A 377 9.41 -9.16 9.89
C GLN A 377 7.95 -8.72 9.76
N GLY A 378 7.54 -8.32 8.56
CA GLY A 378 6.18 -7.95 8.19
C GLY A 378 5.94 -8.08 6.68
N VAL A 379 4.69 -8.19 6.29
CA VAL A 379 4.26 -8.42 4.91
C VAL A 379 3.18 -7.41 4.53
N LEU A 380 3.42 -6.69 3.45
CA LEU A 380 2.45 -5.80 2.81
C LEU A 380 1.64 -6.62 1.81
N ARG A 381 0.33 -6.57 1.95
CA ARG A 381 -0.59 -7.27 1.04
C ARG A 381 -1.39 -6.25 0.25
N THR A 382 -1.39 -6.41 -1.06
CA THR A 382 -2.37 -5.76 -1.94
C THR A 382 -3.77 -6.26 -1.61
N TYR A 383 -4.71 -5.35 -1.55
CA TYR A 383 -6.13 -5.61 -1.32
C TYR A 383 -6.92 -4.83 -2.35
N LEU A 384 -8.16 -5.22 -2.54
CA LEU A 384 -9.14 -4.33 -3.14
C LEU A 384 -10.28 -4.21 -2.17
N PRO A 385 -10.88 -3.02 -2.01
CA PRO A 385 -12.22 -2.94 -1.48
C PRO A 385 -13.12 -3.70 -2.46
N THR A 386 -13.28 -5.00 -2.22
CA THR A 386 -14.32 -5.77 -2.89
C THR A 386 -15.60 -5.25 -2.31
N VAL A 387 -16.39 -4.56 -3.15
CA VAL A 387 -17.73 -4.05 -2.84
C VAL A 387 -18.45 -5.09 -1.96
N GLY A 388 -18.53 -4.85 -0.66
CA GLY A 388 -19.58 -5.44 0.18
C GLY A 388 -20.88 -4.73 -0.18
N HIS A 389 -22.00 -5.43 -0.05
CA HIS A 389 -23.31 -4.85 -0.36
C HIS A 389 -23.60 -3.57 0.43
#